data_AF-A0A0G0Z8V8-F1
#
_entry.id   AF-A0A0G0Z8V8-F1
#
_cell.length_a   1.000
_cell.length_b   1.000
_cell.length_c   1.000
_cell.angle_alpha   90.00
_cell.angle_beta   90.00
_cell.angle_gamma   90.00
#
_symmetry.space_group_name_H-M   'P 1'
#
loop_
_entity.id
_entity.type
_entity.pdbx_description
1 polymer ?
#
loop_
_entity_poly.entity_id
_entity_poly.type
_entity_poly.pdbx_seq_one_letter_code
_entity_poly.pdbx_strand_id
1 'polypeptide(L)'
;MRVKSPRRQRHNKVLARAKGYRMTKHKLYKVAHEAVRHAGQYAFAGRHLRRRDMRRTWITRLNAALRALGTTYSKFIPGLKKANITMNRKVLADLAVREPETFKQIVDSSKLKV
;
A
#
# COMPACT_ATOMS: atom_id res chain seq x y z
N MET A 1 -35.88 32.50 -25.93
CA MET A 1 -34.45 32.92 -25.87
C MET A 1 -33.56 31.73 -26.24
N ARG A 2 -32.58 31.88 -27.14
CA ARG A 2 -31.65 30.79 -27.54
C ARG A 2 -30.44 30.75 -26.59
N VAL A 3 -30.20 29.62 -25.92
CA VAL A 3 -29.08 29.43 -24.98
C VAL A 3 -27.91 28.68 -25.65
N LYS A 4 -26.68 29.13 -25.43
CA LYS A 4 -25.46 28.48 -25.95
C LYS A 4 -25.09 27.25 -25.11
N SER A 5 -24.57 26.20 -25.74
CA SER A 5 -24.22 24.93 -25.06
C SER A 5 -22.85 25.01 -24.34
N PRO A 6 -22.74 24.56 -23.07
CA PRO A 6 -21.48 24.54 -22.31
C PRO A 6 -20.58 23.33 -22.63
N ARG A 7 -20.78 22.64 -23.77
CA ARG A 7 -20.08 21.40 -24.13
C ARG A 7 -18.55 21.50 -24.06
N ARG A 8 -17.98 22.60 -24.58
CA ARG A 8 -16.52 22.82 -24.62
C ARG A 8 -15.90 22.85 -23.22
N GLN A 9 -16.57 23.51 -22.26
CA GLN A 9 -16.11 23.60 -20.88
C GLN A 9 -16.07 22.21 -20.20
N ARG A 10 -17.10 21.39 -20.42
CA ARG A 10 -17.16 20.01 -19.91
C ARG A 10 -16.03 19.14 -20.48
N HIS A 11 -15.76 19.23 -21.78
CA HIS A 11 -14.69 18.48 -22.43
C HIS A 11 -13.31 18.89 -21.89
N ASN A 12 -13.05 20.19 -21.74
CA ASN A 12 -11.79 20.71 -21.22
C ASN A 12 -11.54 20.22 -19.78
N LYS A 13 -12.57 20.08 -18.94
CA LYS A 13 -12.44 19.52 -17.57
C LYS A 13 -11.94 18.07 -17.58
N VAL A 14 -12.41 17.26 -18.53
CA VAL A 14 -11.97 15.86 -18.66
C VAL A 14 -10.56 15.78 -19.23
N LEU A 15 -10.25 16.57 -20.27
CA LEU A 15 -8.90 16.62 -20.86
C LEU A 15 -7.87 17.14 -19.84
N ALA A 16 -8.25 18.07 -18.98
CA ALA A 16 -7.39 18.54 -17.90
C ALA A 16 -7.03 17.42 -16.90
N ARG A 17 -7.94 16.47 -16.64
CA ARG A 17 -7.69 15.29 -15.79
C ARG A 17 -6.86 14.23 -16.50
N ALA A 18 -6.96 14.15 -17.83
CA ALA A 18 -6.24 13.18 -18.66
C ALA A 18 -4.85 13.68 -19.11
N LYS A 19 -4.36 14.81 -18.57
CA LYS A 19 -3.02 15.33 -18.86
C LYS A 19 -1.95 14.28 -18.55
N GLY A 20 -0.99 14.11 -19.45
CA GLY A 20 0.08 13.12 -19.34
C GLY A 20 -0.30 11.70 -19.82
N TYR A 21 -1.55 11.46 -20.23
CA TYR A 21 -1.91 10.16 -20.78
C TYR A 21 -1.29 9.94 -22.17
N ARG A 22 -0.80 8.72 -22.42
CA ARG A 22 -0.09 8.35 -23.64
C ARG A 22 -0.98 8.46 -24.90
N MET A 23 -0.38 8.83 -26.03
CA MET A 23 -1.02 8.91 -27.35
C MET A 23 -2.27 9.81 -27.36
N THR A 24 -3.40 9.33 -27.90
CA THR A 24 -4.62 10.13 -28.09
C THR A 24 -5.43 10.34 -26.79
N LYS A 25 -5.07 9.63 -25.71
CA LYS A 25 -5.79 9.64 -24.43
C LYS A 25 -5.77 10.99 -23.69
N HIS A 26 -4.90 11.93 -24.09
CA HIS A 26 -4.90 13.30 -23.58
C HIS A 26 -5.45 14.34 -24.57
N LYS A 27 -5.75 13.95 -25.82
CA LYS A 27 -6.20 14.85 -26.91
C LYS A 27 -7.68 14.67 -27.25
N LEU A 28 -8.13 13.42 -27.45
CA LEU A 28 -9.49 13.12 -27.90
C LEU A 28 -10.42 12.90 -26.70
N TYR A 29 -11.51 13.66 -26.63
CA TYR A 29 -12.44 13.62 -25.48
C TYR A 29 -12.99 12.22 -25.19
N LYS A 30 -13.48 11.49 -26.21
CA LYS A 30 -14.10 10.17 -26.03
C LYS A 30 -13.13 9.19 -25.36
N VAL A 31 -11.94 9.08 -25.94
CA VAL A 31 -10.87 8.20 -25.46
C VAL A 31 -10.36 8.65 -24.08
N ALA A 32 -10.19 9.96 -23.86
CA ALA A 32 -9.79 10.51 -22.57
C ALA A 32 -10.82 10.20 -21.47
N HIS A 33 -12.11 10.32 -21.77
CA HIS A 33 -13.19 10.05 -20.84
C HIS A 33 -13.22 8.58 -20.39
N GLU A 34 -13.06 7.65 -21.33
CA GLU A 34 -12.93 6.22 -21.03
C GLU A 34 -11.71 5.95 -20.16
N ALA A 35 -10.55 6.49 -20.53
CA ALA A 35 -9.32 6.32 -19.76
C ALA A 35 -9.42 6.86 -18.33
N VAL A 36 -9.99 8.05 -18.14
CA VAL A 36 -10.18 8.66 -16.81
C VAL A 36 -11.15 7.84 -15.97
N ARG A 37 -12.19 7.26 -16.58
CA ARG A 37 -13.13 6.37 -15.87
C ARG A 37 -12.43 5.12 -15.34
N HIS A 38 -11.65 4.45 -16.19
CA HIS A 38 -10.87 3.28 -15.77
C HIS A 38 -9.82 3.63 -14.72
N ALA A 39 -9.12 4.76 -14.87
CA ALA A 39 -8.19 5.24 -13.86
C ALA A 39 -8.86 5.47 -12.50
N GLY A 40 -10.11 5.97 -12.48
CA GLY A 40 -10.90 6.09 -11.26
C GLY A 40 -11.20 4.75 -10.59
N GLN A 41 -11.60 3.74 -11.38
CA GLN A 41 -11.83 2.38 -10.89
C GLN A 41 -10.54 1.76 -10.33
N TYR A 42 -9.42 1.89 -11.04
CA TYR A 42 -8.11 1.41 -10.58
C TYR A 42 -7.63 2.15 -9.33
N ALA A 43 -7.87 3.46 -9.22
CA ALA A 43 -7.52 4.21 -8.02
C ALA A 43 -8.32 3.71 -6.79
N PHE A 44 -9.60 3.39 -6.96
CA PHE A 44 -10.41 2.81 -5.90
C PHE A 44 -9.85 1.45 -5.45
N ALA A 45 -9.65 0.51 -6.38
CA ALA A 45 -9.07 -0.80 -6.09
C ALA A 45 -7.66 -0.68 -5.48
N GLY A 46 -6.82 0.18 -6.05
CA GLY A 46 -5.45 0.43 -5.62
C GLY A 46 -5.34 0.93 -4.18
N ARG A 47 -6.31 1.72 -3.68
CA ARG A 47 -6.33 2.13 -2.25
C ARG A 47 -6.48 0.94 -1.31
N HIS A 48 -7.25 -0.07 -1.69
CA HIS A 48 -7.40 -1.30 -0.91
C HIS A 48 -6.17 -2.20 -1.04
N LEU A 49 -5.63 -2.35 -2.26
CA LEU A 49 -4.44 -3.16 -2.54
C LEU A 49 -3.20 -2.62 -1.82
N ARG A 50 -2.97 -1.30 -1.82
CA ARG A 50 -1.82 -0.67 -1.15
C ARG A 50 -1.70 -1.08 0.33
N ARG A 51 -2.81 -1.24 1.05
CA ARG A 51 -2.79 -1.70 2.45
C ARG A 51 -2.31 -3.15 2.57
N ARG A 52 -2.68 -4.01 1.62
CA ARG A 52 -2.24 -5.41 1.55
C ARG A 52 -0.77 -5.51 1.15
N ASP A 53 -0.35 -4.74 0.15
CA ASP A 53 1.02 -4.73 -0.35
C ASP A 53 2.00 -4.28 0.74
N MET A 54 1.68 -3.18 1.45
CA MET A 54 2.50 -2.71 2.57
C MET A 54 2.61 -3.75 3.68
N ARG A 55 1.51 -4.42 4.02
CA ARG A 55 1.53 -5.50 5.01
C ARG A 55 2.40 -6.66 4.55
N ARG A 56 2.33 -7.05 3.28
CA ARG A 56 3.18 -8.10 2.69
C ARG A 56 4.65 -7.73 2.83
N THR A 57 5.03 -6.51 2.45
CA THR A 57 6.41 -6.02 2.58
C THR A 57 6.90 -6.04 4.02
N TRP A 58 6.08 -5.60 4.99
CA TRP A 58 6.47 -5.65 6.41
C TRP A 58 6.69 -7.07 6.92
N ILE A 59 5.83 -8.02 6.50
CA ILE A 59 6.00 -9.44 6.85
C ILE A 59 7.29 -10.00 6.24
N THR A 60 7.57 -9.69 4.97
CA THR A 60 8.81 -10.13 4.30
C THR A 60 10.05 -9.59 5.01
N ARG A 61 10.06 -8.29 5.37
CA ARG A 61 11.17 -7.67 6.11
C ARG A 61 11.36 -8.32 7.49
N LEU A 62 10.28 -8.50 8.24
CA LEU A 62 10.32 -9.18 9.54
C LEU A 62 10.82 -10.61 9.44
N ASN A 63 10.35 -11.36 8.45
CA ASN A 63 10.79 -12.72 8.27
C ASN A 63 12.29 -12.79 7.97
N ALA A 64 12.83 -11.87 7.16
CA ALA A 64 14.27 -11.79 6.92
C ALA A 64 15.07 -11.52 8.22
N ALA A 65 14.62 -10.55 9.03
CA ALA A 65 15.27 -10.23 10.31
C ALA A 65 15.20 -11.40 11.32
N LEU A 66 14.04 -12.05 11.44
CA LEU A 66 13.83 -13.18 12.35
C LEU A 66 14.66 -14.41 11.96
N ARG A 67 14.91 -14.61 10.67
CA ARG A 67 15.75 -15.73 10.19
C ARG A 67 17.19 -15.60 10.67
N ALA A 68 17.73 -14.39 10.75
CA ALA A 68 19.05 -14.15 11.33
C ALA A 68 19.10 -14.49 12.82
N LEU A 69 17.96 -14.41 13.51
CA LEU A 69 17.79 -14.75 14.93
C LEU A 69 17.29 -16.20 15.14
N GLY A 70 17.34 -17.05 14.12
CA GLY A 70 16.98 -18.47 14.23
C GLY A 70 15.48 -18.77 14.33
N THR A 71 14.61 -17.79 14.08
CA THR A 71 13.15 -17.97 14.18
C THR A 71 12.43 -17.64 12.88
N THR A 72 11.11 -17.89 12.85
CA THR A 72 10.27 -17.58 11.69
C THR A 72 9.08 -16.73 12.10
N TYR A 73 8.59 -15.91 11.17
CA TYR A 73 7.43 -15.05 11.40
C TYR A 73 6.20 -15.81 11.94
N SER A 74 5.97 -17.03 11.43
CA SER A 74 4.84 -17.88 11.84
C SER A 74 4.91 -18.31 13.32
N LYS A 75 6.12 -18.47 13.88
CA LYS A 75 6.32 -18.77 15.31
C LYS A 75 6.31 -17.50 16.16
N PHE A 76 6.90 -16.42 15.66
CA PHE A 76 7.05 -15.15 16.36
C PHE A 76 5.72 -14.44 16.66
N ILE A 77 4.80 -14.32 15.69
CA ILE A 77 3.54 -13.60 15.89
C ILE A 77 2.63 -14.24 16.95
N PRO A 78 2.41 -15.56 16.96
CA PRO A 78 1.72 -16.21 18.07
C PRO A 78 2.45 -16.05 19.41
N GLY A 79 3.78 -16.04 19.42
CA GLY A 79 4.60 -15.79 20.61
C GLY A 79 4.36 -14.41 21.21
N LEU A 80 4.34 -13.36 20.37
CA LEU A 80 3.99 -12.00 20.80
C LEU A 80 2.58 -11.90 21.39
N LYS A 81 1.60 -12.58 20.76
CA LYS A 81 0.22 -12.60 21.27
C LYS A 81 0.14 -13.25 22.65
N LYS A 82 0.88 -14.34 22.88
CA LYS A 82 0.97 -15.00 24.20
C LYS A 82 1.69 -14.17 25.25
N ALA A 83 2.62 -13.32 24.83
CA ALA A 83 3.30 -12.36 25.68
C ALA A 83 2.47 -11.08 25.92
N ASN A 84 1.24 -10.97 25.39
CA ASN A 84 0.39 -9.78 25.44
C ASN A 84 1.02 -8.51 24.84
N ILE A 85 2.01 -8.65 23.96
CA ILE A 85 2.66 -7.52 23.29
C ILE A 85 1.87 -7.17 22.03
N THR A 86 1.10 -6.09 22.09
CA THR A 86 0.26 -5.64 20.98
C THR A 86 0.99 -4.62 20.11
N MET A 87 1.95 -5.09 19.31
CA MET A 87 2.72 -4.25 18.39
C MET A 87 2.30 -4.40 16.92
N ASN A 88 2.27 -3.27 16.22
CA ASN A 88 1.98 -3.23 14.79
C ASN A 88 3.17 -3.71 13.95
N ARG A 89 2.89 -4.46 12.88
CA ARG A 89 3.90 -4.99 11.94
C ARG A 89 4.72 -3.89 11.27
N LYS A 90 4.11 -2.72 11.03
CA LYS A 90 4.82 -1.55 10.51
C LYS A 90 5.96 -1.13 11.45
N VAL A 91 5.67 -1.04 12.75
CA VAL A 91 6.62 -0.61 13.78
C VAL A 91 7.69 -1.69 13.98
N LEU A 92 7.29 -2.95 14.09
CA LEU A 92 8.25 -4.06 14.21
C LEU A 92 9.20 -4.13 13.01
N ALA A 93 8.70 -3.92 11.78
CA ALA A 93 9.53 -3.94 10.58
C ALA A 93 10.47 -2.72 10.48
N ASP A 94 10.10 -1.57 11.06
CA ASP A 94 10.96 -0.38 11.11
C ASP A 94 12.05 -0.56 12.17
N LEU A 95 11.69 -1.06 13.36
CA LEU A 95 12.62 -1.40 14.43
C LEU A 95 13.66 -2.43 13.98
N ALA A 96 13.23 -3.48 13.27
CA ALA A 96 14.14 -4.50 12.75
C ALA A 96 15.22 -3.95 11.80
N VAL A 97 14.99 -2.78 11.17
CA VAL A 97 15.95 -2.15 10.24
C VAL A 97 16.80 -1.09 10.96
N ARG A 98 16.18 -0.27 11.81
CA ARG A 98 16.83 0.87 12.45
C ARG A 98 17.59 0.51 13.72
N GLU A 99 17.04 -0.42 14.49
CA GLU A 99 17.52 -0.79 15.82
C GLU A 99 17.49 -2.31 16.00
N PRO A 100 18.47 -3.04 15.44
CA PRO A 100 18.50 -4.50 15.48
C PRO A 100 18.62 -5.04 16.92
N GLU A 101 19.33 -4.33 17.80
CA GLU A 101 19.50 -4.73 19.22
C GLU A 101 18.17 -4.68 19.99
N THR A 102 17.41 -3.58 19.87
CA THR A 102 16.08 -3.45 20.46
C THR A 102 15.13 -4.53 19.90
N PHE A 103 15.22 -4.82 18.60
CA PHE A 103 14.42 -5.87 17.97
C PHE A 103 14.75 -7.26 18.53
N LYS A 104 16.04 -7.56 18.76
CA LYS A 104 16.47 -8.83 19.36
C LYS A 104 15.89 -9.03 20.76
N GLN A 105 15.92 -8.00 21.61
CA GLN A 105 15.29 -8.06 22.95
C GLN A 105 13.79 -8.37 22.90
N ILE A 106 13.08 -7.83 21.89
CA ILE A 106 11.65 -8.11 21.67
C ILE A 106 11.44 -9.57 21.25
N VAL A 107 12.32 -10.11 20.41
CA VAL A 107 12.28 -11.53 20.01
C VAL A 107 12.50 -12.44 21.21
N ASP A 108 13.49 -12.12 22.06
CA ASP A 108 13.80 -12.89 23.25
C ASP A 108 12.67 -12.82 24.29
N SER A 109 12.02 -11.65 24.44
CA SER A 109 10.86 -11.46 25.30
C SER A 109 9.60 -12.18 24.79
N SER A 110 9.58 -12.58 23.51
CA SER A 110 8.45 -13.30 22.94
C SER A 110 8.46 -14.75 23.44
N LYS A 111 7.30 -15.25 23.90
CA LYS A 111 7.15 -16.66 24.31
C LYS A 111 7.11 -17.56 23.07
N LEU A 112 8.27 -17.78 22.47
CA LEU A 112 8.47 -18.78 21.42
C LEU A 112 8.21 -20.14 22.08
N LYS A 113 7.14 -20.82 21.66
CA LYS A 113 7.04 -22.25 21.96
C LYS A 113 8.15 -22.93 21.17
N VAL A 114 9.12 -23.51 21.88
CA VAL A 114 9.92 -24.63 21.36
C VAL A 114 8.97 -25.73 20.92
#